data_AF-A0A529Z329-F1
#
_entry.id   AF-A0A529Z329-F1
#
_cell.length_a   1.000
_cell.length_b   1.000
_cell.length_c   1.000
_cell.angle_alpha   90.00
_cell.angle_beta   90.00
_cell.angle_gamma   90.00
#
_symmetry.space_group_name_H-M   'P 1'
#
loop_
_entity.id
_entity.type
_entity.pdbx_description
1 polymer ?
#
loop_
_entity_poly.entity_id
_entity_poly.type
_entity_poly.pdbx_seq_one_letter_code
_entity_poly.pdbx_strand_id
1 'polypeptide(L)' 'MTSYSKEVIADLVAGTLPWPQTRRIMSAYKDDDRFFKYVAVLQDRVAWSDPILLPVG' A
#
# COMPACT_ATOMS: atom_id res chain seq x y z
N MET A 1 -6.30 -15.51 4.17
CA MET A 1 -5.28 -14.44 4.28
C MET A 1 -5.99 -13.11 4.47
N THR A 2 -5.53 -12.30 5.42
CA THR A 2 -5.98 -10.91 5.55
C THR A 2 -5.60 -10.16 4.28
N SER A 3 -6.51 -9.39 3.71
CA SER A 3 -6.27 -8.57 2.52
C SER A 3 -6.88 -7.20 2.78
N TYR A 4 -6.11 -6.12 2.61
CA TYR A 4 -6.58 -4.75 2.80
C TYR A 4 -6.92 -4.11 1.46
N SER A 5 -7.87 -3.17 1.42
CA SER A 5 -8.24 -2.51 0.16
C SER A 5 -7.11 -1.58 -0.35
N LYS A 6 -7.15 -1.22 -1.63
CA LYS A 6 -6.15 -0.31 -2.24
C LYS A 6 -6.14 1.05 -1.56
N GLU A 7 -7.31 1.52 -1.12
CA GLU A 7 -7.52 2.79 -0.41
C GLU A 7 -6.81 2.77 0.95
N VAL A 8 -6.93 1.68 1.71
CA VAL A 8 -6.21 1.52 2.98
C VAL A 8 -4.69 1.54 2.76
N ILE A 9 -4.20 0.95 1.66
CA ILE A 9 -2.78 1.02 1.31
C ILE A 9 -2.40 2.44 0.91
N ALA A 10 -3.25 3.15 0.16
CA ALA A 10 -3.01 4.54 -0.22
C ALA A 10 -2.88 5.47 1.00
N ASP A 11 -3.77 5.33 1.98
CA ASP A 11 -3.74 6.06 3.25
C ASP A 11 -2.50 5.71 4.08
N LEU A 12 -2.10 4.43 4.09
CA LEU A 12 -0.88 3.99 4.75
C LEU A 12 0.36 4.65 4.11
N VAL A 13 0.44 4.69 2.78
CA VAL A 13 1.53 5.35 2.05
C VAL A 13 1.51 6.86 2.23
N ALA A 14 0.32 7.47 2.37
CA ALA A 14 0.18 8.90 2.64
C ALA A 14 0.47 9.28 4.11
N GLY A 15 0.60 8.31 5.02
CA GLY A 15 0.78 8.56 6.45
C GLY A 15 -0.47 9.11 7.15
N THR A 16 -1.64 9.00 6.52
CA THR A 16 -2.93 9.51 7.02
C THR A 16 -3.73 8.46 7.78
N LEU A 17 -3.27 7.21 7.77
CA LEU A 17 -3.99 6.10 8.40
C LEU A 17 -4.05 6.24 9.94
N PRO A 18 -5.23 6.11 10.57
CA PRO A 18 -5.36 6.21 12.01
C PRO A 18 -4.50 5.19 12.76
N TRP A 19 -3.91 5.61 13.87
CA TRP A 19 -3.00 4.78 14.67
C TRP A 19 -3.55 3.38 15.03
N PRO A 20 -4.81 3.20 15.48
CA PRO A 20 -5.33 1.86 15.78
C PRO A 20 -5.31 0.91 14.57
N GLN A 21 -5.55 1.44 13.37
CA GLN A 21 -5.56 0.67 12.13
C GLN A 21 -4.14 0.33 11.68
N THR A 22 -3.21 1.29 11.75
CA THR A 22 -1.77 1.06 11.51
C THR A 22 -1.23 -0.05 12.42
N ARG A 23 -1.53 0.02 13.73
CA ARG A 23 -1.12 -1.01 14.70
C ARG A 23 -1.68 -2.40 14.35
N ARG A 24 -2.93 -2.48 13.88
CA ARG A 24 -3.53 -3.75 13.43
C ARG A 24 -2.76 -4.34 12.25
N ILE A 25 -2.39 -3.53 11.25
CA ILE A 25 -1.61 -3.98 10.08
C ILE A 25 -0.22 -4.49 10.51
N MET A 26 0.43 -3.82 11.48
CA MET A 26 1.73 -4.25 11.99
C MET A 26 1.66 -5.58 12.73
N SER A 27 0.56 -5.83 13.47
CA SER A 27 0.40 -7.01 14.34
C SER A 27 -0.25 -8.21 13.62
N ALA A 28 -0.78 -8.02 12.42
CA ALA A 28 -1.43 -9.07 11.64
C ALA A 28 -0.45 -9.78 10.70
N TYR A 29 -0.85 -10.97 10.22
CA TYR A 29 -0.20 -11.61 9.09
C TYR A 29 -0.25 -10.71 7.86
N LYS A 30 0.85 -10.73 7.10
CA LYS A 30 0.97 -9.98 5.85
C LYS A 30 -0.02 -10.49 4.82
N ASP A 31 -0.43 -9.58 3.97
CA ASP A 31 -1.28 -9.78 2.82
C ASP A 31 -0.42 -10.07 1.59
N ASP A 32 -0.65 -11.23 0.97
CA ASP A 32 0.10 -11.71 -0.19
C ASP A 32 0.04 -10.74 -1.38
N ASP A 33 -1.05 -9.98 -1.49
CA ASP A 33 -1.30 -9.03 -2.57
C ASP A 33 -0.85 -7.60 -2.24
N ARG A 34 -0.20 -7.37 -1.09
CA ARG A 34 0.27 -6.04 -0.64
C ARG A 34 1.13 -5.35 -1.68
N PHE A 35 2.06 -6.11 -2.27
CA PHE A 35 3.05 -5.56 -3.19
C PHE A 35 2.39 -4.96 -4.43
N PHE A 36 1.47 -5.71 -5.06
CA PHE A 36 0.78 -5.24 -6.26
C PHE A 36 -0.12 -4.03 -6.00
N LYS A 37 -0.80 -4.00 -4.84
CA LYS A 37 -1.58 -2.83 -4.43
C LYS A 37 -0.70 -1.61 -4.17
N TYR A 38 0.45 -1.82 -3.53
CA TYR A 38 1.42 -0.76 -3.29
C TYR A 38 1.97 -0.17 -4.59
N VAL A 39 2.38 -1.02 -5.54
CA VAL A 39 2.81 -0.59 -6.88
C VAL A 39 1.69 0.16 -7.60
N ALA A 40 0.46 -0.34 -7.56
CA ALA A 40 -0.68 0.35 -8.18
C ALA A 40 -0.94 1.73 -7.56
N VAL A 41 -0.82 1.86 -6.24
CA VAL A 41 -0.94 3.16 -5.55
C VAL A 41 0.16 4.12 -5.99
N LEU A 42 1.40 3.65 -6.16
CA LEU A 42 2.50 4.49 -6.62
C LEU A 42 2.36 4.89 -8.09
N GLN A 43 1.91 3.96 -8.94
CA GLN A 43 1.69 4.21 -10.36
C GLN A 43 0.62 5.30 -10.58
N ASP A 44 -0.43 5.32 -9.76
CA ASP A 44 -1.47 6.35 -9.82
C ASP A 44 -0.96 7.76 -9.46
N ARG A 45 0.18 7.87 -8.76
CA ARG A 45 0.73 9.14 -8.27
C ARG A 45 1.75 9.78 -9.20
N VAL A 46 2.30 9.01 -10.14
CA VAL A 46 3.31 9.51 -11.08
C VAL A 46 2.65 10.08 -12.34
N ALA A 47 3.28 11.09 -12.94
CA ALA A 47 2.76 11.74 -14.14
C ALA A 47 3.05 10.97 -15.45
N TRP A 48 3.73 9.83 -15.36
CA TRP A 48 4.19 9.02 -16.48
C TRP A 48 3.56 7.63 -16.48
N SER A 49 3.51 7.01 -17.66
CA SER A 49 2.85 5.73 -17.90
C SER A 49 3.79 4.52 -17.94
N ASP A 50 5.11 4.74 -17.88
CA ASP A 50 6.06 3.64 -17.75
C ASP A 50 5.71 2.80 -16.49
N PRO A 51 5.85 1.47 -16.54
CA PRO A 51 5.47 0.62 -15.40
C PRO A 51 6.53 0.64 -14.29
N ILE A 52 6.11 0.92 -13.06
CA ILE A 52 6.93 0.72 -11.86
C ILE A 52 7.10 -0.78 -11.62
N LEU A 53 8.35 -1.26 -11.62
CA LEU A 53 8.68 -2.67 -11.37
C LEU A 53 9.02 -2.94 -9.90
N LEU A 54 9.83 -2.08 -9.28
CA LEU A 54 10.25 -2.21 -7.90
C LEU A 54 10.51 -0.82 -7.29
N PRO A 55 9.75 -0.40 -6.27
CA PRO A 55 10.05 0.82 -5.52
C PRO A 55 11.29 0.64 -4.65
N VAL A 56 12.22 1.59 -4.69
CA VAL A 56 13.52 1.53 -3.95
C VAL A 56 13.69 2.65 -2.91
N GLY A 57 12.66 3.46 -2.66
CA GLY A 57 12.68 4.62 -1.75
C GLY A 57 11.40 4.77 -0.96
#